data_AF-A0A6S6SEQ0-F1
#
_entry.id   AF-A0A6S6SEQ0-F1
#
_cell.length_a   1.000
_cell.length_b   1.000
_cell.length_c   1.000
_cell.angle_alpha   90.00
_cell.angle_beta   90.00
_cell.angle_gamma   90.00
#
_symmetry.space_group_name_H-M   'P 1'
#
loop_
_entity.id
_entity.type
_entity.pdbx_description
1 polymer ?
#
loop_
_entity_poly.entity_id
_entity_poly.type
_entity_poly.pdbx_seq_one_letter_code
_entity_poly.pdbx_strand_id
1 'polypeptide(L)'
;MRFIILTLLLSLSLLAKEKVALVIGNKNYTNQTGLKNPIRDAELLRDTLDDLGFRVIEVYDANVDTISDKLAEFASQASRAKVAVVYYAGHGVGVDGKNYLIPLQATNLSRATLPKKLISLDELKEAVSSSQGFGVVFFDACRNSFFSGQIRGLSANRSSRALVQPQANSKNILVSFSTQAGQLAKDDVNNGRHSPYALALSEKLKLKKDIRLVMGGVKERVEVLSSYAQEPISRSSLGEDVFCLTNGCEQVKVVEKIVYRDRVVEPTVIPKREPKPITATSTSKWLKPTNSVCKANGGKIYKGVCQANWENAKKICSQSRARLPSKNDLHKVIKDCGGIADANSDEWGKNYNNSSYQSCYKQKGFSTNDWYWTRETYEQDSSYAWIVHFYRGRDDWHGKAGNGYALCVR
;
A
#
# COMPACT_ATOMS: atom_id res chain seq x y z
N MET A 1 -29.33 -59.08 -6.55
CA MET A 1 -29.63 -57.62 -6.49
C MET A 1 -29.29 -56.93 -5.15
N ARG A 2 -28.54 -57.55 -4.21
CA ARG A 2 -28.17 -56.93 -2.91
C ARG A 2 -26.71 -56.50 -2.77
N PHE A 3 -25.87 -56.70 -3.79
CA PHE A 3 -24.43 -56.38 -3.74
C PHE A 3 -24.01 -55.13 -4.52
N ILE A 4 -24.92 -54.48 -5.27
CA ILE A 4 -24.59 -53.29 -6.08
C ILE A 4 -24.82 -51.98 -5.29
N ILE A 5 -25.47 -52.03 -4.13
CA ILE A 5 -25.76 -50.83 -3.32
C ILE A 5 -24.61 -50.50 -2.34
N LEU A 6 -23.64 -51.41 -2.12
CA LEU A 6 -22.57 -51.20 -1.13
C LEU A 6 -21.30 -50.51 -1.69
N THR A 7 -21.16 -50.36 -3.01
CA THR A 7 -20.03 -49.66 -3.63
C THR A 7 -20.29 -48.19 -3.95
N LEU A 8 -21.52 -47.70 -3.78
CA LEU A 8 -21.89 -46.29 -4.06
C LEU A 8 -21.81 -45.36 -2.83
N LEU A 9 -21.34 -45.86 -1.69
CA LEU A 9 -21.20 -45.08 -0.44
C LEU A 9 -19.74 -44.84 0.00
N LEU A 10 -18.75 -45.27 -0.80
CA LEU A 10 -17.32 -45.02 -0.54
C LEU A 10 -16.71 -43.89 -1.40
N SER A 11 -17.56 -43.05 -1.99
CA SER A 11 -17.16 -41.81 -2.66
C SER A 11 -17.78 -40.58 -1.99
N LEU A 12 -17.96 -40.61 -0.66
CA LEU A 12 -17.74 -39.36 0.08
C LEU A 12 -16.25 -39.08 -0.05
N SER A 13 -15.88 -38.40 -1.14
CA SER A 13 -14.62 -37.71 -1.20
C SER A 13 -14.54 -36.90 0.07
N LEU A 14 -13.66 -37.30 0.99
CA LEU A 14 -13.06 -36.41 1.94
C LEU A 14 -12.27 -35.41 1.09
N LEU A 15 -12.98 -34.53 0.41
CA LEU A 15 -12.43 -33.46 -0.40
C LEU A 15 -11.91 -32.48 0.66
N ALA A 16 -10.73 -32.78 1.19
CA ALA A 16 -9.99 -31.85 2.02
C ALA A 16 -10.03 -30.53 1.25
N LYS A 17 -10.69 -29.50 1.83
CA LYS A 17 -10.81 -28.19 1.18
C LYS A 17 -9.40 -27.82 0.72
N GLU A 18 -9.21 -27.67 -0.60
CA GLU A 18 -7.88 -27.46 -1.21
C GLU A 18 -7.26 -26.12 -0.81
N LYS A 19 -7.96 -25.33 0.01
CA LYS A 19 -7.65 -23.96 0.36
C LYS A 19 -7.89 -23.75 1.85
N VAL A 20 -6.91 -23.20 2.57
CA VAL A 20 -7.00 -22.90 3.99
C VAL A 20 -6.62 -21.44 4.25
N ALA A 21 -7.31 -20.81 5.20
CA ALA A 21 -7.04 -19.44 5.60
C ALA A 21 -6.91 -19.33 7.11
N LEU A 22 -5.99 -18.49 7.57
CA LEU A 22 -5.95 -17.98 8.94
C LEU A 22 -6.25 -16.49 8.91
N VAL A 23 -7.28 -16.08 9.65
CA VAL A 23 -7.77 -14.70 9.70
C VAL A 23 -7.63 -14.19 11.13
N ILE A 24 -6.83 -13.15 11.31
CA ILE A 24 -6.44 -12.60 12.60
C ILE A 24 -6.89 -11.13 12.67
N GLY A 25 -7.68 -10.77 13.68
CA GLY A 25 -8.13 -9.40 13.91
C GLY A 25 -7.91 -8.95 15.35
N ASN A 26 -6.97 -8.04 15.59
CA ASN A 26 -6.67 -7.51 16.91
C ASN A 26 -7.03 -6.02 16.99
N LYS A 27 -7.92 -5.68 17.91
CA LYS A 27 -8.51 -4.35 18.06
C LYS A 27 -8.37 -3.80 19.48
N ASN A 28 -8.73 -4.60 20.48
CA ASN A 28 -8.93 -4.15 21.87
C ASN A 28 -7.62 -4.16 22.67
N TYR A 29 -6.64 -3.36 22.21
CA TYR A 29 -5.37 -3.21 22.90
C TYR A 29 -5.53 -2.42 24.20
N THR A 30 -5.12 -3.01 25.33
CA THR A 30 -5.21 -2.36 26.66
C THR A 30 -4.09 -1.36 26.94
N ASN A 31 -2.95 -1.50 26.26
CA ASN A 31 -1.74 -0.70 26.51
C ASN A 31 -1.37 0.23 25.33
N GLN A 32 -2.26 0.38 24.36
CA GLN A 32 -2.04 1.14 23.13
C GLN A 32 -3.33 1.81 22.69
N THR A 33 -3.23 2.76 21.76
CA THR A 33 -4.41 3.32 21.10
C THR A 33 -5.17 2.19 20.42
N GLY A 34 -6.43 2.00 20.84
CA GLY A 34 -7.33 1.04 20.21
C GLY A 34 -7.54 1.38 18.73
N LEU A 35 -7.64 0.35 17.90
CA LEU A 35 -8.01 0.48 16.49
C LEU A 35 -9.53 0.36 16.35
N LYS A 36 -10.12 0.93 15.29
CA LYS A 36 -11.58 0.90 15.12
C LYS A 36 -12.06 -0.34 14.38
N ASN A 37 -11.39 -0.71 13.28
CA ASN A 37 -11.90 -1.69 12.32
C ASN A 37 -11.29 -3.11 12.30
N PRO A 38 -10.16 -3.45 12.95
CA PRO A 38 -9.52 -4.76 12.71
C PRO A 38 -10.41 -6.00 12.85
N ILE A 39 -11.28 -6.06 13.86
CA ILE A 39 -12.22 -7.19 13.99
C ILE A 39 -13.20 -7.21 12.81
N ARG A 40 -13.82 -6.08 12.47
CA ARG A 40 -14.78 -5.98 11.36
C ARG A 40 -14.13 -6.31 10.02
N ASP A 41 -12.89 -5.89 9.82
CA ASP A 41 -12.13 -6.17 8.62
C ASP A 41 -11.78 -7.65 8.52
N ALA A 42 -11.38 -8.26 9.63
CA ALA A 42 -11.13 -9.70 9.71
C ALA A 42 -12.42 -10.52 9.51
N GLU A 43 -13.56 -10.13 10.07
CA GLU A 43 -14.87 -10.74 9.78
C GLU A 43 -15.21 -10.64 8.28
N LEU A 44 -15.07 -9.47 7.66
CA LEU A 44 -15.31 -9.28 6.21
C LEU A 44 -14.44 -10.21 5.35
N LEU A 45 -13.16 -10.37 5.72
CA LEU A 45 -12.25 -11.25 4.99
C LEU A 45 -12.48 -12.72 5.27
N ARG A 46 -12.92 -13.08 6.48
CA ARG A 46 -13.39 -14.43 6.81
C ARG A 46 -14.55 -14.82 5.91
N ASP A 47 -15.57 -13.97 5.80
CA ASP A 47 -16.73 -14.17 4.92
C ASP A 47 -16.30 -14.35 3.46
N THR A 48 -15.44 -13.44 2.99
CA THR A 48 -14.95 -13.46 1.61
C THR A 48 -14.17 -14.73 1.29
N LEU A 49 -13.32 -15.20 2.21
CA LEU A 49 -12.51 -16.39 1.99
C LEU A 49 -13.35 -17.66 2.10
N ASP A 50 -14.33 -17.72 3.00
CA ASP A 50 -15.27 -18.84 3.07
C ASP A 50 -16.17 -18.92 1.81
N ASP A 51 -16.66 -17.78 1.31
CA ASP A 51 -17.36 -17.68 0.01
C ASP A 51 -16.50 -18.24 -1.15
N LEU A 52 -15.19 -18.03 -1.07
CA LEU A 52 -14.23 -18.56 -2.03
C LEU A 52 -13.92 -20.05 -1.80
N GLY A 53 -14.49 -20.70 -0.78
CA GLY A 53 -14.32 -22.11 -0.49
C GLY A 53 -13.09 -22.44 0.34
N PHE A 54 -12.48 -21.46 1.02
CA PHE A 54 -11.42 -21.73 1.99
C PHE A 54 -12.00 -22.40 3.24
N ARG A 55 -11.18 -23.20 3.92
CA ARG A 55 -11.40 -23.52 5.33
C ARG A 55 -10.79 -22.40 6.16
N VAL A 56 -11.61 -21.59 6.82
CA VAL A 56 -11.14 -20.44 7.57
C VAL A 56 -10.95 -20.80 9.05
N ILE A 57 -9.76 -20.53 9.57
CA ILE A 57 -9.43 -20.49 10.99
C ILE A 57 -9.44 -19.02 11.36
N GLU A 58 -10.26 -18.63 12.32
CA GLU A 58 -10.38 -17.24 12.75
C GLU A 58 -9.90 -17.06 14.19
N VAL A 59 -9.31 -15.91 14.47
CA VAL A 59 -8.84 -15.53 15.80
C VAL A 59 -8.95 -14.03 15.97
N TYR A 60 -9.64 -13.61 17.04
CA TYR A 60 -9.90 -12.22 17.34
C TYR A 60 -9.39 -11.86 18.72
N ASP A 61 -8.80 -10.68 18.86
CA ASP A 61 -8.32 -10.13 20.13
C ASP A 61 -7.49 -11.15 20.96
N ALA A 62 -6.49 -11.72 20.31
CA ALA A 62 -5.70 -12.81 20.87
C ALA A 62 -4.31 -12.39 21.34
N ASN A 63 -3.85 -13.03 22.41
CA ASN A 63 -2.47 -12.95 22.90
C ASN A 63 -1.52 -13.81 22.05
N VAL A 64 -0.22 -13.76 22.38
CA VAL A 64 0.81 -14.46 21.58
C VAL A 64 0.60 -15.97 21.55
N ASP A 65 0.28 -16.59 22.70
CA ASP A 65 0.11 -18.04 22.81
C ASP A 65 -1.05 -18.53 21.93
N THR A 66 -2.19 -17.84 22.01
CA THR A 66 -3.38 -18.18 21.21
C THR A 66 -3.11 -18.04 19.71
N ILE A 67 -2.39 -16.98 19.29
CA ILE A 67 -2.04 -16.80 17.87
C ILE A 67 -1.04 -17.86 17.42
N SER A 68 -0.04 -18.20 18.25
CA SER A 68 0.93 -19.25 17.95
C SER A 68 0.28 -20.62 17.79
N ASP A 69 -0.66 -20.98 18.68
CA ASP A 69 -1.41 -22.23 18.59
C ASP A 69 -2.26 -22.28 17.31
N LYS A 70 -2.95 -21.19 16.97
CA LYS A 70 -3.73 -21.09 15.74
C LYS A 70 -2.88 -21.09 14.48
N LEU A 71 -1.68 -20.52 14.54
CA LEU A 71 -0.71 -20.57 13.45
C LEU A 71 -0.16 -21.98 13.25
N ALA A 72 0.09 -22.73 14.32
CA ALA A 72 0.48 -24.14 14.25
C ALA A 72 -0.64 -25.02 13.68
N GLU A 73 -1.88 -24.81 14.12
CA GLU A 73 -3.08 -25.46 13.55
C GLU A 73 -3.19 -25.18 12.05
N PHE A 74 -3.03 -23.91 11.66
CA PHE A 74 -3.05 -23.48 10.27
C PHE A 74 -1.93 -24.13 9.44
N ALA A 75 -0.68 -24.12 9.92
CA ALA A 75 0.46 -24.68 9.22
C ALA A 75 0.28 -26.19 8.96
N SER A 76 -0.28 -26.92 9.93
CA SER A 76 -0.62 -28.33 9.76
C SER A 76 -1.61 -28.55 8.61
N GLN A 77 -2.65 -27.72 8.51
CA GLN A 77 -3.64 -27.79 7.42
C GLN A 77 -3.08 -27.29 6.08
N ALA A 78 -2.26 -26.24 6.11
CA ALA A 78 -1.63 -25.65 4.93
C ALA A 78 -0.74 -26.66 4.20
N SER A 79 -0.04 -27.55 4.92
CA SER A 79 0.79 -28.62 4.33
C SER A 79 0.05 -29.57 3.36
N ARG A 80 -1.29 -29.62 3.45
CA ARG A 80 -2.16 -30.47 2.63
C ARG A 80 -3.02 -29.66 1.65
N ALA A 81 -2.95 -28.33 1.70
CA ALA A 81 -3.73 -27.42 0.86
C ALA A 81 -2.93 -27.00 -0.37
N LYS A 82 -3.62 -26.73 -1.48
CA LYS A 82 -3.03 -26.09 -2.67
C LYS A 82 -2.79 -24.60 -2.46
N VAL A 83 -3.66 -23.94 -1.67
CA VAL A 83 -3.56 -22.50 -1.40
C VAL A 83 -3.67 -22.24 0.10
N ALA A 84 -2.73 -21.46 0.64
CA ALA A 84 -2.73 -21.04 2.04
C ALA A 84 -2.75 -19.51 2.12
N VAL A 85 -3.70 -18.95 2.88
CA VAL A 85 -3.83 -17.50 3.07
C VAL A 85 -3.70 -17.17 4.55
N VAL A 86 -2.92 -16.15 4.89
CA VAL A 86 -3.00 -15.47 6.18
C VAL A 86 -3.48 -14.05 5.94
N TYR A 87 -4.52 -13.62 6.65
CA TYR A 87 -4.92 -12.22 6.76
C TYR A 87 -4.71 -11.75 8.21
N TYR A 88 -4.01 -10.64 8.39
CA TYR A 88 -3.82 -10.00 9.68
C TYR A 88 -4.29 -8.54 9.62
N ALA A 89 -5.14 -8.13 10.57
CA ALA A 89 -5.48 -6.75 10.85
C ALA A 89 -5.12 -6.39 12.30
N GLY A 90 -4.36 -5.31 12.50
CA GLY A 90 -3.99 -4.82 13.83
C GLY A 90 -2.73 -3.96 13.87
N HIS A 91 -2.09 -3.88 15.03
CA HIS A 91 -0.81 -3.15 15.17
C HIS A 91 0.38 -3.99 14.71
N GLY A 92 1.30 -3.35 14.00
CA GLY A 92 2.55 -3.97 13.55
C GLY A 92 3.76 -3.11 13.87
N VAL A 93 4.94 -3.74 13.92
CA VAL A 93 6.20 -3.02 14.13
C VAL A 93 7.32 -3.60 13.28
N GLY A 94 8.18 -2.71 12.78
CA GLY A 94 9.44 -3.07 12.12
C GLY A 94 10.60 -2.92 13.11
N VAL A 95 11.36 -4.00 13.33
CA VAL A 95 12.55 -3.98 14.20
C VAL A 95 13.67 -4.76 13.52
N ASP A 96 14.86 -4.16 13.40
CA ASP A 96 16.08 -4.81 12.91
C ASP A 96 15.93 -5.60 11.60
N GLY A 97 15.19 -5.07 10.63
CA GLY A 97 15.00 -5.77 9.35
C GLY A 97 13.81 -6.72 9.30
N LYS A 98 13.08 -6.90 10.41
CA LYS A 98 11.96 -7.84 10.53
C LYS A 98 10.65 -7.12 10.84
N ASN A 99 9.56 -7.71 10.36
CA ASN A 99 8.20 -7.24 10.61
C ASN A 99 7.54 -8.15 11.60
N TYR A 100 6.82 -7.56 12.54
CA TYR A 100 6.08 -8.27 13.56
C TYR A 100 4.64 -7.75 13.59
N LEU A 101 3.70 -8.66 13.75
CA LEU A 101 2.38 -8.31 14.25
C LEU A 101 2.42 -8.27 15.78
N ILE A 102 1.56 -7.45 16.38
CA ILE A 102 1.51 -7.25 17.83
C ILE A 102 0.26 -7.95 18.38
N PRO A 103 0.44 -9.05 19.14
CA PRO A 103 -0.64 -9.69 19.88
C PRO A 103 -1.21 -8.76 20.97
N LEU A 104 -2.41 -9.06 21.45
CA LEU A 104 -2.93 -8.40 22.64
C LEU A 104 -2.02 -8.68 23.84
N GLN A 105 -2.05 -7.77 24.80
CA GLN A 105 -1.30 -7.87 26.07
C GLN A 105 0.23 -7.92 25.91
N ALA A 106 0.77 -7.72 24.71
CA ALA A 106 2.20 -7.55 24.49
C ALA A 106 2.73 -6.33 25.26
N THR A 107 3.43 -6.58 26.36
CA THR A 107 4.00 -5.57 27.27
C THR A 107 5.47 -5.86 27.56
N ASN A 108 6.18 -4.88 28.13
CA ASN A 108 7.59 -5.02 28.52
C ASN A 108 8.45 -5.56 27.38
N LEU A 109 8.34 -4.92 26.22
CA LEU A 109 9.07 -5.31 25.03
C LEU A 109 10.51 -4.75 25.07
N SER A 110 11.42 -5.59 24.64
CA SER A 110 12.84 -5.31 24.45
C SER A 110 13.32 -6.14 23.28
N ARG A 111 14.44 -5.77 22.66
CA ARG A 111 15.02 -6.52 21.53
C ARG A 111 15.11 -8.03 21.79
N ALA A 112 15.45 -8.43 23.01
CA ALA A 112 15.58 -9.84 23.42
C ALA A 112 14.23 -10.57 23.60
N THR A 113 13.14 -9.85 23.88
CA THR A 113 11.82 -10.44 24.15
C THR A 113 10.91 -10.49 22.93
N LEU A 114 11.21 -9.75 21.86
CA LEU A 114 10.38 -9.71 20.64
C LEU A 114 10.06 -11.11 20.10
N PRO A 115 11.02 -12.03 19.92
CA PRO A 115 10.73 -13.36 19.36
C PRO A 115 9.83 -14.23 20.24
N LYS A 116 9.63 -13.87 21.52
CA LYS A 116 8.78 -14.61 22.46
C LYS A 116 7.40 -13.99 22.64
N LYS A 117 7.25 -12.71 22.30
CA LYS A 117 6.06 -11.90 22.64
C LYS A 117 5.31 -11.40 21.41
N LEU A 118 5.92 -11.46 20.25
CA LEU A 118 5.36 -11.02 18.97
C LEU A 118 5.46 -12.17 17.96
N ILE A 119 4.63 -12.12 16.92
CA ILE A 119 4.71 -13.07 15.81
C ILE A 119 5.33 -12.35 14.62
N SER A 120 6.40 -12.92 14.07
CA SER A 120 7.06 -12.35 12.91
C SER A 120 6.31 -12.65 11.61
N LEU A 121 6.43 -11.74 10.64
CA LEU A 121 5.97 -11.99 9.27
C LEU A 121 6.67 -13.19 8.64
N ASP A 122 7.90 -13.49 9.05
CA ASP A 122 8.64 -14.66 8.56
C ASP A 122 7.99 -15.96 9.05
N GLU A 123 7.48 -16.02 10.28
CA GLU A 123 6.68 -17.16 10.77
C GLU A 123 5.39 -17.32 9.95
N LEU A 124 4.70 -16.22 9.62
CA LEU A 124 3.51 -16.28 8.76
C LEU A 124 3.86 -16.77 7.34
N LYS A 125 4.98 -16.29 6.78
CA LYS A 125 5.48 -16.72 5.47
C LYS A 125 5.82 -18.20 5.49
N GLU A 126 6.49 -18.68 6.53
CA GLU A 126 6.85 -20.09 6.70
C GLU A 126 5.58 -20.95 6.75
N ALA A 127 4.58 -20.54 7.53
CA ALA A 127 3.31 -21.25 7.61
C ALA A 127 2.60 -21.38 6.24
N VAL A 128 2.50 -20.30 5.46
CA VAL A 128 1.88 -20.38 4.11
C VAL A 128 2.75 -21.09 3.09
N SER A 129 4.07 -21.10 3.27
CA SER A 129 5.03 -21.77 2.36
C SER A 129 4.90 -23.29 2.36
N SER A 130 4.27 -23.85 3.40
CA SER A 130 4.00 -25.29 3.50
C SER A 130 2.96 -25.79 2.48
N SER A 131 2.19 -24.89 1.86
CA SER A 131 1.19 -25.25 0.86
C SER A 131 1.79 -25.86 -0.42
N GLN A 132 1.02 -26.73 -1.07
CA GLN A 132 1.44 -27.46 -2.27
C GLN A 132 1.48 -26.59 -3.53
N GLY A 133 0.75 -25.47 -3.54
CA GLY A 133 0.68 -24.55 -4.68
C GLY A 133 1.33 -23.20 -4.36
N PHE A 134 0.59 -22.33 -3.68
CA PHE A 134 1.09 -21.00 -3.31
C PHE A 134 0.50 -20.45 -2.01
N GLY A 135 1.30 -19.61 -1.35
CA GLY A 135 0.96 -18.94 -0.12
C GLY A 135 0.72 -17.44 -0.31
N VAL A 136 -0.23 -16.87 0.42
CA VAL A 136 -0.46 -15.42 0.44
C VAL A 136 -0.53 -14.91 1.88
N VAL A 137 0.18 -13.82 2.18
CA VAL A 137 0.04 -13.10 3.45
C VAL A 137 -0.45 -11.68 3.16
N PHE A 138 -1.64 -11.34 3.64
CA PHE A 138 -2.19 -9.99 3.66
C PHE A 138 -1.94 -9.37 5.03
N PHE A 139 -1.10 -8.35 5.08
CA PHE A 139 -0.66 -7.69 6.31
C PHE A 139 -1.25 -6.27 6.38
N ASP A 140 -2.41 -6.15 7.02
CA ASP A 140 -3.14 -4.89 7.23
C ASP A 140 -2.79 -4.28 8.58
N ALA A 141 -1.61 -3.69 8.67
CA ALA A 141 -1.11 -3.08 9.90
C ALA A 141 -0.51 -1.72 9.65
N CYS A 142 -0.69 -0.81 10.61
CA CYS A 142 -0.02 0.48 10.63
C CYS A 142 1.51 0.28 10.60
N ARG A 143 2.20 0.97 9.68
CA ARG A 143 3.65 0.84 9.47
C ARG A 143 4.44 1.99 10.09
N ASN A 144 3.99 2.53 11.24
CA ASN A 144 4.65 3.64 11.93
C ASN A 144 5.60 3.15 13.04
N SER A 145 6.52 4.03 13.43
CA SER A 145 7.53 3.77 14.47
C SER A 145 7.03 4.08 15.88
N PHE A 146 5.76 4.46 16.10
CA PHE A 146 5.26 4.86 17.42
C PHE A 146 5.46 3.77 18.48
N PHE A 147 5.37 2.50 18.08
CA PHE A 147 5.62 1.38 18.98
C PHE A 147 7.09 1.20 19.38
N SER A 148 8.01 1.67 18.55
CA SER A 148 9.44 1.48 18.80
C SER A 148 10.00 2.30 19.95
N GLY A 149 9.40 3.45 20.25
CA GLY A 149 9.76 4.25 21.42
C GLY A 149 9.43 3.55 22.74
N GLN A 150 8.58 2.52 22.71
CA GLN A 150 8.21 1.71 23.87
C GLN A 150 9.03 0.42 24.00
N ILE A 151 9.86 0.08 23.01
CA ILE A 151 10.72 -1.11 23.05
C ILE A 151 12.07 -0.73 23.67
N ARG A 152 12.35 -1.26 24.87
CA ARG A 152 13.59 -0.98 25.60
C ARG A 152 14.81 -1.45 24.80
N GLY A 153 15.82 -0.59 24.69
CA GLY A 153 17.08 -0.89 23.99
C GLY A 153 17.08 -0.59 22.48
N LEU A 154 16.01 0.00 21.93
CA LEU A 154 16.03 0.56 20.58
C LEU A 154 16.18 2.09 20.66
N SER A 155 17.20 2.65 20.00
CA SER A 155 17.37 4.11 19.93
C SER A 155 16.42 4.68 18.88
N ALA A 156 15.71 5.76 19.22
CA ALA A 156 14.78 6.48 18.35
C ALA A 156 15.38 6.89 16.98
N ASN A 157 16.72 6.98 16.88
CA ASN A 157 17.43 7.38 15.67
C ASN A 157 18.04 6.25 14.85
N ARG A 158 18.05 4.97 15.30
CA ARG A 158 18.77 3.90 14.57
C ARG A 158 18.09 2.55 14.39
N SER A 159 16.96 2.25 15.03
CA SER A 159 16.47 0.85 15.01
C SER A 159 14.96 0.64 14.91
N SER A 160 14.22 1.65 14.46
CA SER A 160 12.80 1.53 14.14
C SER A 160 12.45 2.12 12.80
N ARG A 161 12.97 1.47 11.77
CA ARG A 161 12.50 1.75 10.44
C ARG A 161 11.10 1.13 10.32
N ALA A 162 10.21 1.89 9.69
CA ALA A 162 9.15 1.38 8.83
C ALA A 162 9.32 -0.12 8.47
N LEU A 163 8.24 -0.92 8.54
CA LEU A 163 8.30 -2.36 8.22
C LEU A 163 9.26 -2.63 7.05
N VAL A 164 10.22 -3.52 7.24
CA VAL A 164 11.29 -3.78 6.28
C VAL A 164 10.74 -4.58 5.12
N GLN A 165 11.24 -4.31 3.92
CA GLN A 165 10.86 -5.09 2.73
C GLN A 165 11.39 -6.52 2.88
N PRO A 166 10.52 -7.55 2.95
CA PRO A 166 10.98 -8.92 3.08
C PRO A 166 11.70 -9.37 1.81
N GLN A 167 12.76 -10.18 1.95
CA GLN A 167 13.35 -10.89 0.82
C GLN A 167 12.49 -12.10 0.45
N ALA A 168 12.34 -12.31 -0.85
CA ALA A 168 11.54 -13.36 -1.46
C ALA A 168 12.36 -14.66 -1.58
N ASN A 169 12.72 -15.26 -0.43
CA ASN A 169 13.62 -16.42 -0.38
C ASN A 169 12.89 -17.77 -0.39
N SER A 170 11.55 -17.76 -0.37
CA SER A 170 10.69 -18.95 -0.37
C SER A 170 9.92 -19.08 -1.69
N LYS A 171 9.73 -20.31 -2.17
CA LYS A 171 9.01 -20.60 -3.42
C LYS A 171 7.53 -20.25 -3.29
N ASN A 172 6.97 -19.63 -4.32
CA ASN A 172 5.54 -19.36 -4.51
C ASN A 172 4.80 -18.63 -3.37
N ILE A 173 5.34 -17.51 -2.88
CA ILE A 173 4.66 -16.67 -1.87
C ILE A 173 4.38 -15.28 -2.42
N LEU A 174 3.21 -14.75 -2.11
CA LEU A 174 2.89 -13.33 -2.23
C LEU A 174 2.66 -12.72 -0.84
N VAL A 175 3.35 -11.63 -0.53
CA VAL A 175 3.07 -10.82 0.66
C VAL A 175 2.54 -9.48 0.21
N SER A 176 1.41 -9.06 0.73
CA SER A 176 0.83 -7.75 0.45
C SER A 176 0.60 -6.95 1.72
N PHE A 177 1.08 -5.71 1.71
CA PHE A 177 0.95 -4.75 2.80
C PHE A 177 -0.08 -3.69 2.44
N SER A 178 -0.90 -3.28 3.41
CA SER A 178 -1.94 -2.28 3.18
C SER A 178 -1.42 -0.88 2.82
N THR A 179 -0.18 -0.55 3.17
CA THR A 179 0.45 0.74 2.84
C THR A 179 1.97 0.61 2.66
N GLN A 180 2.65 1.67 2.21
CA GLN A 180 4.11 1.69 2.07
C GLN A 180 4.86 1.70 3.41
N ALA A 181 6.15 1.36 3.38
CA ALA A 181 7.02 1.40 4.56
C ALA A 181 7.03 2.83 5.15
N GLY A 182 6.61 2.98 6.41
CA GLY A 182 6.69 4.26 7.12
C GLY A 182 5.49 5.17 6.87
N GLN A 183 4.51 4.71 6.08
CA GLN A 183 3.24 5.39 5.88
C GLN A 183 2.17 4.79 6.80
N LEU A 184 1.18 5.61 7.15
CA LEU A 184 0.01 5.15 7.90
C LEU A 184 -0.98 4.46 6.94
N ALA A 185 -1.57 3.37 7.39
CA ALA A 185 -2.78 2.85 6.77
C ALA A 185 -3.97 3.63 7.36
N LYS A 186 -4.93 3.99 6.53
CA LYS A 186 -6.17 4.58 7.03
C LYS A 186 -7.02 3.48 7.63
N ASP A 187 -7.44 3.69 8.86
CA ASP A 187 -8.40 2.80 9.53
C ASP A 187 -9.80 2.95 8.87
N ASP A 188 -10.15 4.11 8.31
CA ASP A 188 -11.51 4.41 7.83
C ASP A 188 -11.53 5.25 6.53
N VAL A 189 -12.42 4.86 5.61
CA VAL A 189 -12.93 5.63 4.48
C VAL A 189 -14.45 5.40 4.32
N ASN A 190 -15.21 6.45 3.97
CA ASN A 190 -16.66 6.39 3.71
C ASN A 190 -17.51 5.78 4.87
N ASN A 191 -17.70 6.55 5.94
CA ASN A 191 -18.62 6.26 7.06
C ASN A 191 -18.20 5.13 8.02
N GLY A 192 -16.93 4.77 8.16
CA GLY A 192 -16.46 4.09 9.38
C GLY A 192 -16.64 2.60 9.50
N ARG A 193 -17.02 1.89 8.43
CA ARG A 193 -17.32 0.45 8.53
C ARG A 193 -16.10 -0.47 8.41
N HIS A 194 -15.21 -0.18 7.45
CA HIS A 194 -14.05 -1.03 7.14
C HIS A 194 -12.83 -0.21 6.68
N SER A 195 -11.63 -0.77 6.80
CA SER A 195 -10.43 -0.16 6.20
C SER A 195 -10.52 -0.17 4.66
N PRO A 196 -9.88 0.78 3.97
CA PRO A 196 -9.82 0.79 2.50
C PRO A 196 -9.25 -0.50 1.94
N TYR A 197 -8.28 -1.10 2.64
CA TYR A 197 -7.56 -2.28 2.20
C TYR A 197 -8.41 -3.54 2.36
N ALA A 198 -9.05 -3.72 3.51
CA ALA A 198 -9.98 -4.82 3.73
C ALA A 198 -11.14 -4.78 2.73
N LEU A 199 -11.73 -3.60 2.53
CA LEU A 199 -12.81 -3.42 1.55
C LEU A 199 -12.33 -3.76 0.13
N ALA A 200 -11.18 -3.22 -0.29
CA ALA A 200 -10.61 -3.51 -1.60
C ALA A 200 -10.30 -5.00 -1.80
N LEU A 201 -9.75 -5.69 -0.79
CA LEU A 201 -9.54 -7.13 -0.85
C LEU A 201 -10.87 -7.86 -1.01
N SER A 202 -11.86 -7.59 -0.16
CA SER A 202 -13.17 -8.26 -0.21
C SER A 202 -13.84 -8.20 -1.60
N GLU A 203 -13.69 -7.07 -2.30
CA GLU A 203 -14.22 -6.87 -3.65
C GLU A 203 -13.38 -7.61 -4.72
N LYS A 204 -12.05 -7.54 -4.61
CA LYS A 204 -11.14 -7.96 -5.70
C LYS A 204 -10.75 -9.44 -5.63
N LEU A 205 -10.68 -10.04 -4.45
CA LEU A 205 -10.34 -11.47 -4.30
C LEU A 205 -11.36 -12.40 -4.98
N LYS A 206 -12.59 -11.90 -5.22
CA LYS A 206 -13.66 -12.62 -5.93
C LYS A 206 -13.45 -12.70 -7.45
N LEU A 207 -12.49 -11.96 -7.99
CA LEU A 207 -12.19 -11.98 -9.42
C LEU A 207 -11.46 -13.27 -9.80
N LYS A 208 -11.92 -13.92 -10.87
CA LYS A 208 -11.27 -15.11 -11.47
C LYS A 208 -10.00 -14.72 -12.25
N LYS A 209 -9.04 -14.10 -11.59
CA LYS A 209 -7.79 -13.63 -12.21
C LYS A 209 -6.58 -14.10 -11.41
N ASP A 210 -5.42 -14.09 -12.07
CA ASP A 210 -4.15 -14.31 -11.40
C ASP A 210 -4.02 -13.33 -10.23
N ILE A 211 -3.56 -13.81 -9.09
CA ILE A 211 -3.45 -13.05 -7.84
C ILE A 211 -2.63 -11.76 -8.04
N ARG A 212 -1.63 -11.74 -8.93
CA ARG A 212 -0.85 -10.53 -9.23
C ARG A 212 -1.72 -9.45 -9.88
N LEU A 213 -2.64 -9.84 -10.78
CA LEU A 213 -3.62 -8.92 -11.38
C LEU A 213 -4.68 -8.49 -10.38
N VAL A 214 -5.14 -9.42 -9.53
CA VAL A 214 -6.04 -9.11 -8.41
C VAL A 214 -5.42 -8.04 -7.52
N MET A 215 -4.15 -8.21 -7.13
CA MET A 215 -3.44 -7.24 -6.29
C MET A 215 -3.21 -5.89 -6.97
N GLY A 216 -3.05 -5.87 -8.30
CA GLY A 216 -3.08 -4.62 -9.07
C GLY A 216 -4.42 -3.88 -8.91
N GLY A 217 -5.54 -4.61 -9.00
CA GLY A 217 -6.87 -4.06 -8.77
C GLY A 217 -7.14 -3.65 -7.32
N VAL A 218 -6.56 -4.35 -6.34
CA VAL A 218 -6.60 -3.97 -4.92
C VAL A 218 -5.87 -2.65 -4.72
N LYS A 219 -4.66 -2.50 -5.27
CA LYS A 219 -3.88 -1.26 -5.20
C LYS A 219 -4.70 -0.07 -5.72
N GLU A 220 -5.22 -0.18 -6.95
CA GLU A 220 -6.04 0.87 -7.56
C GLU A 220 -7.26 1.22 -6.71
N ARG A 221 -7.94 0.20 -6.17
CA ARG A 221 -9.14 0.41 -5.35
C ARG A 221 -8.82 1.12 -4.03
N VAL A 222 -7.73 0.75 -3.35
CA VAL A 222 -7.28 1.43 -2.12
C VAL A 222 -6.86 2.86 -2.39
N GLU A 223 -6.15 3.11 -3.48
CA GLU A 223 -5.79 4.46 -3.88
C GLU A 223 -7.05 5.31 -4.06
N VAL A 224 -8.06 4.84 -4.79
CA VAL A 224 -9.32 5.58 -4.96
C VAL A 224 -10.04 5.80 -3.62
N LEU A 225 -10.25 4.73 -2.84
CA LEU A 225 -10.97 4.79 -1.56
C LEU A 225 -10.27 5.73 -0.56
N SER A 226 -8.94 5.72 -0.54
CA SER A 226 -8.14 6.55 0.36
C SER A 226 -7.92 7.98 -0.13
N SER A 227 -8.49 8.38 -1.27
CA SER A 227 -8.16 9.63 -1.97
C SER A 227 -6.65 9.78 -2.23
N TYR A 228 -6.04 8.68 -2.67
CA TYR A 228 -4.63 8.50 -3.00
C TYR A 228 -3.69 8.78 -1.82
N ALA A 229 -4.19 8.66 -0.58
CA ALA A 229 -3.38 8.84 0.63
C ALA A 229 -2.61 7.56 1.01
N GLN A 230 -3.13 6.40 0.62
CA GLN A 230 -2.60 5.08 0.95
C GLN A 230 -2.28 4.32 -0.34
N GLU A 231 -1.11 3.69 -0.37
CA GLU A 231 -0.64 2.88 -1.50
C GLU A 231 -0.21 1.50 -1.02
N PRO A 232 -1.01 0.44 -1.29
CA PRO A 232 -0.62 -0.93 -0.98
C PRO A 232 0.59 -1.39 -1.79
N ILE A 233 1.43 -2.22 -1.18
CA ILE A 233 2.60 -2.80 -1.84
C ILE A 233 2.52 -4.32 -1.74
N SER A 234 2.70 -4.99 -2.87
CA SER A 234 2.87 -6.44 -2.92
C SER A 234 4.31 -6.84 -3.30
N ARG A 235 4.76 -7.96 -2.75
CA ARG A 235 6.03 -8.63 -3.07
C ARG A 235 5.71 -10.09 -3.36
N SER A 236 6.29 -10.62 -4.42
CA SER A 236 5.92 -11.95 -4.91
C SER A 236 7.16 -12.72 -5.37
N SER A 237 7.23 -13.99 -5.01
CA SER A 237 8.15 -15.00 -5.59
C SER A 237 7.41 -15.97 -6.53
N LEU A 238 6.18 -15.63 -6.95
CA LEU A 238 5.39 -16.47 -7.85
C LEU A 238 6.04 -16.49 -9.24
N GLY A 239 6.18 -17.69 -9.81
CA GLY A 239 6.72 -17.93 -11.15
C GLY A 239 5.76 -17.56 -12.28
N GLU A 240 6.00 -18.09 -13.48
CA GLU A 240 5.21 -17.79 -14.69
C GLU A 240 3.81 -18.42 -14.69
N ASP A 241 3.60 -19.45 -13.87
CA ASP A 241 2.29 -20.11 -13.71
C ASP A 241 1.18 -19.15 -13.28
N VAL A 242 -0.06 -19.58 -13.47
CA VAL A 242 -1.26 -18.82 -13.11
C VAL A 242 -1.73 -19.22 -11.71
N PHE A 243 -1.82 -18.25 -10.80
CA PHE A 243 -2.17 -18.49 -9.39
C PHE A 243 -3.50 -17.81 -9.03
N CYS A 244 -4.51 -18.59 -8.66
CA CYS A 244 -5.88 -18.10 -8.44
C CYS A 244 -6.36 -18.44 -7.02
N LEU A 245 -7.07 -17.50 -6.36
CA LEU A 245 -7.76 -17.81 -5.10
C LEU A 245 -9.15 -18.43 -5.33
N THR A 246 -9.78 -18.10 -6.46
CA THR A 246 -11.01 -18.73 -6.95
C THR A 246 -10.74 -20.14 -7.48
N ASN A 247 -11.80 -20.91 -7.75
CA ASN A 247 -11.68 -22.23 -8.40
C ASN A 247 -11.34 -22.04 -9.89
N GLY A 248 -10.08 -21.69 -10.17
CA GLY A 248 -9.55 -21.38 -11.49
C GLY A 248 -9.56 -19.88 -11.82
N CYS A 249 -8.72 -19.50 -12.79
CA CYS A 249 -8.68 -18.17 -13.38
C CYS A 249 -9.32 -18.20 -14.76
N GLU A 250 -10.05 -17.15 -15.11
CA GLU A 250 -10.32 -16.86 -16.51
C GLU A 250 -9.00 -16.54 -17.19
N GLN A 251 -8.70 -17.30 -18.24
CA GLN A 251 -7.55 -17.04 -19.09
C GLN A 251 -7.74 -15.66 -19.72
N VAL A 252 -6.76 -14.78 -19.52
CA VAL A 252 -6.65 -13.59 -20.37
C VAL A 252 -6.41 -14.13 -21.77
N LYS A 253 -7.41 -14.03 -22.67
CA LYS A 253 -7.17 -14.25 -24.10
C LYS A 253 -6.11 -13.25 -24.51
N VAL A 254 -4.86 -13.69 -24.58
CA VAL A 254 -3.82 -12.97 -25.30
C VAL A 254 -4.33 -12.94 -26.73
N VAL A 255 -4.88 -11.80 -27.14
CA VAL A 255 -5.06 -11.54 -28.57
C VAL A 255 -3.65 -11.51 -29.09
N GLU A 256 -3.22 -12.61 -29.72
CA GLU A 256 -1.98 -12.65 -30.46
C GLU A 256 -1.94 -11.38 -31.31
N LYS A 257 -0.87 -10.61 -31.13
CA LYS A 257 -0.58 -9.44 -31.96
C LYS A 257 -0.87 -9.81 -33.41
N ILE A 258 -1.70 -8.99 -34.04
CA ILE A 258 -1.93 -8.99 -35.49
C ILE A 258 -0.57 -9.21 -36.18
N VAL A 259 -0.42 -10.39 -36.76
CA VAL A 259 0.62 -10.68 -37.73
C VAL A 259 0.34 -9.75 -38.91
N TYR A 260 1.20 -8.76 -39.13
CA TYR A 260 1.23 -8.07 -40.41
C TYR A 260 1.72 -9.09 -41.45
N ARG A 261 0.78 -9.76 -42.12
CA ARG A 261 1.06 -10.48 -43.36
C ARG A 261 1.37 -9.47 -44.47
N ASP A 262 2.46 -9.75 -45.16
CA ASP A 262 2.76 -9.40 -46.54
C ASP A 262 2.80 -7.91 -46.91
N ARG A 263 3.91 -7.26 -46.59
CA ARG A 263 4.56 -6.32 -47.53
C ARG A 263 6.06 -6.57 -47.53
N VAL A 264 6.58 -7.10 -48.63
CA VAL A 264 8.00 -6.98 -48.96
C VAL A 264 8.25 -5.50 -49.23
N VAL A 265 8.87 -4.81 -48.27
CA VAL A 265 9.44 -3.48 -48.49
C VAL A 265 10.94 -3.72 -48.70
N GLU A 266 11.44 -3.39 -49.88
CA GLU A 266 12.88 -3.42 -50.16
C GLU A 266 13.65 -2.59 -49.12
N PRO A 267 14.83 -3.05 -48.69
CA PRO A 267 15.58 -2.38 -47.64
C PRO A 267 16.23 -1.10 -48.18
N THR A 268 15.60 0.05 -47.90
CA THR A 268 16.30 1.33 -47.93
C THR A 268 17.37 1.35 -46.84
N VAL A 269 18.64 1.49 -47.24
CA VAL A 269 19.77 1.62 -46.32
C VAL A 269 19.62 2.91 -45.51
N ILE A 270 19.27 2.79 -44.24
CA ILE A 270 19.31 3.89 -43.28
C ILE A 270 20.73 3.95 -42.70
N PRO A 271 21.46 5.09 -42.78
CA PRO A 271 22.78 5.20 -42.20
C PRO A 271 22.71 5.02 -40.67
N LYS A 272 23.63 4.20 -40.13
CA LYS A 272 23.79 3.96 -38.68
C LYS A 272 23.85 5.28 -37.92
N ARG A 273 22.78 5.60 -37.19
CA ARG A 273 22.88 6.50 -36.03
C ARG A 273 23.32 5.66 -34.84
N GLU A 274 24.41 6.08 -34.21
CA GLU A 274 24.84 5.52 -32.94
C GLU A 274 23.69 5.56 -31.92
N PRO A 275 23.50 4.50 -31.12
CA PRO A 275 22.49 4.48 -30.08
C PRO A 275 22.82 5.54 -29.03
N LYS A 276 22.02 6.60 -28.98
CA LYS A 276 22.03 7.51 -27.83
C LYS A 276 21.61 6.70 -26.60
N PRO A 277 22.39 6.73 -25.50
CA PRO A 277 22.09 5.93 -24.32
C PRO A 277 20.70 6.28 -23.79
N ILE A 278 19.84 5.26 -23.68
CA ILE A 278 18.54 5.38 -23.04
C ILE A 278 18.78 5.42 -21.54
N THR A 279 19.00 6.62 -21.01
CA THR A 279 18.94 6.87 -19.57
C THR A 279 17.47 6.87 -19.15
N ALA A 280 17.00 5.72 -18.66
CA ALA A 280 15.74 5.62 -17.95
C ALA A 280 15.81 6.47 -16.67
N THR A 281 15.31 7.71 -16.75
CA THR A 281 15.02 8.53 -15.57
C THR A 281 13.52 8.51 -15.33
N SER A 282 13.10 7.68 -14.38
CA SER A 282 11.80 7.79 -13.72
C SER A 282 11.70 9.17 -13.09
N THR A 283 11.03 10.09 -13.77
CA THR A 283 10.71 11.42 -13.25
C THR A 283 9.26 11.38 -12.78
N SER A 284 9.05 11.57 -11.48
CA SER A 284 7.74 11.79 -10.87
C SER A 284 6.98 12.82 -11.71
N LYS A 285 5.91 12.41 -12.38
CA LYS A 285 5.26 13.22 -13.41
C LYS A 285 4.28 14.19 -12.74
N TRP A 286 4.83 15.27 -12.19
CA TRP A 286 4.07 16.43 -11.71
C TRP A 286 2.99 16.80 -12.73
N LEU A 287 1.76 16.93 -12.26
CA LEU A 287 0.59 17.06 -13.07
C LEU A 287 -0.15 18.34 -12.69
N LYS A 288 -0.32 19.24 -13.68
CA LYS A 288 -1.22 20.38 -13.58
C LYS A 288 -2.63 19.92 -13.91
N PRO A 289 -3.61 20.08 -13.01
CA PRO A 289 -5.02 19.83 -13.34
C PRO A 289 -5.43 20.65 -14.56
N THR A 290 -6.24 20.07 -15.45
CA THR A 290 -6.78 20.81 -16.59
C THR A 290 -7.76 21.88 -16.11
N ASN A 291 -8.01 22.89 -16.94
CA ASN A 291 -8.99 23.93 -16.65
C ASN A 291 -10.39 23.36 -16.37
N SER A 292 -10.78 22.29 -17.09
CA SER A 292 -12.06 21.61 -16.89
C SER A 292 -12.12 20.92 -15.52
N VAL A 293 -11.11 20.13 -15.17
CA VAL A 293 -11.06 19.42 -13.87
C VAL A 293 -11.00 20.42 -12.71
N CYS A 294 -10.22 21.49 -12.85
CA CYS A 294 -10.11 22.53 -11.82
C CYS A 294 -11.47 23.19 -11.52
N LYS A 295 -12.14 23.72 -12.56
CA LYS A 295 -13.42 24.43 -12.41
C LYS A 295 -14.55 23.52 -11.94
N ALA A 296 -14.64 22.30 -12.49
CA ALA A 296 -15.67 21.34 -12.12
C ALA A 296 -15.62 20.92 -10.65
N ASN A 297 -14.46 21.07 -9.99
CA ASN A 297 -14.25 20.65 -8.61
C ASN A 297 -14.02 21.85 -7.67
N GLY A 298 -14.58 23.01 -8.01
CA GLY A 298 -14.60 24.19 -7.13
C GLY A 298 -13.26 24.93 -7.01
N GLY A 299 -12.34 24.70 -7.95
CA GLY A 299 -11.13 25.51 -8.12
C GLY A 299 -11.31 26.63 -9.15
N LYS A 300 -10.38 27.58 -9.15
CA LYS A 300 -10.28 28.67 -10.12
C LYS A 300 -8.88 28.66 -10.73
N ILE A 301 -8.79 28.93 -12.02
CA ILE A 301 -7.48 29.04 -12.67
C ILE A 301 -6.91 30.42 -12.40
N TYR A 302 -5.75 30.47 -11.76
CA TYR A 302 -5.01 31.69 -11.48
C TYR A 302 -3.56 31.50 -11.94
N LYS A 303 -3.06 32.44 -12.76
CA LYS A 303 -1.72 32.37 -13.40
C LYS A 303 -1.43 31.02 -14.09
N GLY A 304 -2.44 30.42 -14.71
CA GLY A 304 -2.31 29.15 -15.43
C GLY A 304 -2.20 27.91 -14.54
N VAL A 305 -2.49 28.03 -13.23
CA VAL A 305 -2.53 26.89 -12.30
C VAL A 305 -3.86 26.89 -11.55
N CYS A 306 -4.31 25.70 -11.16
CA CYS A 306 -5.52 25.57 -10.38
C CYS A 306 -5.30 26.04 -8.95
N GLN A 307 -6.08 27.02 -8.50
CA GLN A 307 -6.13 27.49 -7.12
C GLN A 307 -7.45 27.07 -6.50
N ALA A 308 -7.39 26.47 -5.32
CA ALA A 308 -8.58 26.03 -4.61
C ALA A 308 -8.33 26.02 -3.11
N ASN A 309 -9.41 25.92 -2.33
CA ASN A 309 -9.29 25.58 -0.92
C ASN A 309 -8.78 24.13 -0.75
N TRP A 310 -8.31 23.78 0.43
CA TRP A 310 -7.60 22.51 0.63
C TRP A 310 -8.45 21.28 0.29
N GLU A 311 -9.74 21.30 0.65
CA GLU A 311 -10.67 20.21 0.36
C GLU A 311 -10.91 20.03 -1.14
N ASN A 312 -11.13 21.14 -1.86
CA ASN A 312 -11.30 21.13 -3.31
C ASN A 312 -10.00 20.75 -4.03
N ALA A 313 -8.84 21.20 -3.53
CA ALA A 313 -7.54 20.83 -4.09
C ALA A 313 -7.29 19.32 -4.05
N LYS A 314 -7.66 18.64 -2.95
CA LYS A 314 -7.63 17.17 -2.86
C LYS A 314 -8.53 16.52 -3.91
N LYS A 315 -9.77 16.99 -4.04
CA LYS A 315 -10.74 16.48 -5.04
C LYS A 315 -10.20 16.65 -6.46
N ILE A 316 -9.68 17.84 -6.79
CA ILE A 316 -9.10 18.17 -8.09
C ILE A 316 -7.96 17.22 -8.46
N CYS A 317 -7.05 16.95 -7.52
CA CYS A 317 -5.97 15.99 -7.77
C CYS A 317 -6.49 14.56 -7.92
N SER A 318 -7.43 14.14 -7.06
CA SER A 318 -8.06 12.82 -7.16
C SER A 318 -8.74 12.60 -8.52
N GLN A 319 -9.49 13.59 -9.02
CA GLN A 319 -10.11 13.55 -10.35
C GLN A 319 -9.09 13.51 -11.49
N SER A 320 -7.87 13.99 -11.24
CA SER A 320 -6.75 13.89 -12.17
C SER A 320 -5.99 12.55 -12.06
N ARG A 321 -6.50 11.59 -11.29
CA ARG A 321 -5.83 10.32 -10.93
C ARG A 321 -4.44 10.58 -10.37
N ALA A 322 -4.37 11.45 -9.37
CA ALA A 322 -3.16 11.91 -8.72
C ALA A 322 -3.50 12.31 -7.27
N ARG A 323 -2.48 12.64 -6.48
CA ARG A 323 -2.65 13.19 -5.12
C ARG A 323 -2.09 14.61 -5.03
N LEU A 324 -2.51 15.32 -3.99
CA LEU A 324 -1.70 16.44 -3.52
C LEU A 324 -0.31 15.91 -3.10
N PRO A 325 0.75 16.68 -3.36
CA PRO A 325 2.09 16.32 -2.97
C PRO A 325 2.21 16.27 -1.45
N SER A 326 3.12 15.43 -0.96
CA SER A 326 3.58 15.52 0.41
C SER A 326 4.55 16.67 0.56
N LYS A 327 4.74 17.13 1.80
CA LYS A 327 5.82 18.07 2.16
C LYS A 327 7.17 17.61 1.58
N ASN A 328 7.47 16.32 1.71
CA ASN A 328 8.69 15.70 1.18
C ASN A 328 8.78 15.75 -0.36
N ASP A 329 7.67 15.58 -1.09
CA ASP A 329 7.69 15.68 -2.55
C ASP A 329 8.11 17.08 -3.00
N LEU A 330 7.55 18.12 -2.38
CA LEU A 330 7.87 19.51 -2.70
C LEU A 330 9.29 19.87 -2.27
N HIS A 331 9.70 19.46 -1.07
CA HIS A 331 11.08 19.62 -0.59
C HIS A 331 12.10 18.95 -1.49
N LYS A 332 11.78 17.78 -2.04
CA LYS A 332 12.65 17.10 -3.00
C LYS A 332 12.86 17.97 -4.24
N VAL A 333 11.81 18.59 -4.78
CA VAL A 333 11.96 19.50 -5.93
C VAL A 333 12.85 20.68 -5.57
N ILE A 334 12.69 21.25 -4.36
CA ILE A 334 13.52 22.35 -3.90
C ILE A 334 15.00 21.93 -3.87
N LYS A 335 15.31 20.80 -3.24
CA LYS A 335 16.66 20.25 -3.10
C LYS A 335 17.27 19.82 -4.44
N ASP A 336 16.49 19.18 -5.32
CA ASP A 336 16.92 18.77 -6.65
C ASP A 336 17.35 19.97 -7.51
N CYS A 337 16.79 21.15 -7.24
CA CYS A 337 17.16 22.40 -7.90
C CYS A 337 18.26 23.19 -7.18
N GLY A 338 18.90 22.61 -6.15
CA GLY A 338 19.94 23.26 -5.37
C GLY A 338 19.42 24.36 -4.42
N GLY A 339 18.13 24.33 -4.10
CA GLY A 339 17.51 25.25 -3.13
C GLY A 339 17.51 24.68 -1.71
N ILE A 340 17.23 25.57 -0.76
CA ILE A 340 17.08 25.26 0.66
C ILE A 340 15.60 25.01 0.95
N ALA A 341 15.27 23.83 1.49
CA ALA A 341 13.92 23.51 1.94
C ALA A 341 13.81 23.79 3.44
N ASP A 342 12.61 24.18 3.89
CA ASP A 342 12.33 24.60 5.27
C ASP A 342 13.21 25.78 5.74
N ALA A 343 13.39 26.76 4.85
CA ALA A 343 14.22 27.93 5.10
C ALA A 343 13.66 28.78 6.25
N ASN A 344 14.52 29.07 7.24
CA ASN A 344 14.19 29.96 8.34
C ASN A 344 14.28 31.45 7.91
N SER A 345 13.97 32.37 8.83
CA SER A 345 13.97 33.82 8.55
C SER A 345 15.26 34.36 7.94
N ASP A 346 16.40 33.82 8.36
CA ASP A 346 17.73 34.26 7.95
C ASP A 346 18.09 33.73 6.54
N GLU A 347 17.26 32.85 6.00
CA GLU A 347 17.46 32.18 4.72
C GLU A 347 16.44 32.58 3.64
N TRP A 348 15.47 33.44 3.96
CA TRP A 348 14.37 33.83 3.07
C TRP A 348 14.84 34.43 1.72
N GLY A 349 16.02 35.01 1.67
CA GLY A 349 16.63 35.57 0.46
C GLY A 349 17.45 34.57 -0.36
N LYS A 350 17.84 33.42 0.18
CA LYS A 350 18.82 32.52 -0.47
C LYS A 350 18.24 31.83 -1.70
N ASN A 351 17.03 31.28 -1.60
CA ASN A 351 16.34 30.69 -2.75
C ASN A 351 15.86 31.76 -3.74
N TYR A 352 15.40 32.90 -3.22
CA TYR A 352 15.00 34.02 -4.04
C TYR A 352 16.17 34.54 -4.89
N ASN A 353 17.33 34.78 -4.31
CA ASN A 353 18.47 35.35 -5.04
C ASN A 353 19.23 34.31 -5.89
N ASN A 354 18.86 33.03 -5.83
CA ASN A 354 19.48 31.96 -6.62
C ASN A 354 18.77 31.78 -7.97
N SER A 355 19.31 32.42 -9.02
CA SER A 355 18.76 32.38 -10.38
C SER A 355 18.76 30.98 -11.02
N SER A 356 19.74 30.14 -10.68
CA SER A 356 19.82 28.75 -11.15
C SER A 356 18.68 27.91 -10.56
N TYR A 357 18.47 28.02 -9.24
CA TYR A 357 17.32 27.42 -8.55
C TYR A 357 15.99 27.87 -9.16
N GLN A 358 15.83 29.19 -9.32
CA GLN A 358 14.62 29.77 -9.92
C GLN A 358 14.32 29.20 -11.30
N SER A 359 15.34 29.06 -12.13
CA SER A 359 15.20 28.52 -13.48
C SER A 359 14.82 27.04 -13.45
N CYS A 360 15.46 26.25 -12.57
CA CYS A 360 15.22 24.82 -12.45
C CYS A 360 13.79 24.48 -12.02
N TYR A 361 13.26 25.10 -10.95
CA TYR A 361 11.91 24.71 -10.50
C TYR A 361 10.83 25.17 -11.49
N LYS A 362 11.04 26.29 -12.20
CA LYS A 362 10.16 26.74 -13.29
C LYS A 362 10.13 25.72 -14.43
N GLN A 363 11.29 25.19 -14.84
CA GLN A 363 11.38 24.12 -15.84
C GLN A 363 10.65 22.84 -15.40
N LYS A 364 10.62 22.56 -14.08
CA LYS A 364 9.82 21.46 -13.50
C LYS A 364 8.31 21.76 -13.43
N GLY A 365 7.87 22.90 -13.94
CA GLY A 365 6.46 23.27 -14.09
C GLY A 365 5.89 24.07 -12.92
N PHE A 366 6.68 24.48 -11.94
CA PHE A 366 6.22 25.26 -10.80
C PHE A 366 6.21 26.77 -11.12
N SER A 367 5.18 27.47 -10.67
CA SER A 367 5.06 28.93 -10.74
C SER A 367 5.93 29.63 -9.69
N THR A 368 6.33 30.87 -9.98
CA THR A 368 7.14 31.72 -9.12
C THR A 368 6.29 32.51 -8.14
N ASN A 369 6.64 32.43 -6.86
CA ASN A 369 6.01 33.17 -5.75
C ASN A 369 4.59 32.70 -5.38
N ASP A 370 4.39 31.38 -5.33
CA ASP A 370 3.11 30.78 -4.99
C ASP A 370 3.23 29.70 -3.92
N TRP A 371 2.13 29.49 -3.19
CA TRP A 371 1.99 28.51 -2.12
C TRP A 371 1.26 27.27 -2.62
N TYR A 372 1.90 26.12 -2.52
CA TYR A 372 1.34 24.84 -2.97
C TYR A 372 0.81 24.07 -1.78
N TRP A 373 -0.43 23.57 -1.90
CA TRP A 373 -0.99 22.68 -0.89
C TRP A 373 -0.20 21.39 -0.80
N THR A 374 0.04 20.96 0.42
CA THR A 374 0.44 19.57 0.69
C THR A 374 -0.77 18.75 1.15
N ARG A 375 -0.62 17.43 1.14
CA ARG A 375 -1.65 16.50 1.66
C ARG A 375 -1.69 16.44 3.19
N GLU A 376 -0.67 16.98 3.87
CA GLU A 376 -0.54 16.92 5.32
C GLU A 376 -1.35 18.02 6.02
N THR A 377 -1.94 17.68 7.16
CA THR A 377 -2.62 18.64 8.06
C THR A 377 -1.66 19.11 9.15
N TYR A 378 -1.96 20.25 9.77
CA TYR A 378 -1.22 20.67 10.97
C TYR A 378 -1.57 19.74 12.14
N GLU A 379 -0.57 19.24 12.85
CA GLU A 379 -0.75 18.17 13.85
C GLU A 379 -1.55 18.64 15.07
N GLN A 380 -1.42 19.91 15.44
CA GLN A 380 -2.07 20.47 16.63
C GLN A 380 -3.48 20.99 16.33
N ASP A 381 -3.77 21.34 15.07
CA ASP A 381 -5.09 21.82 14.66
C ASP A 381 -5.43 21.37 13.23
N SER A 382 -6.38 20.44 13.16
CA SER A 382 -6.84 19.88 11.90
C SER A 382 -7.62 20.86 11.01
N SER A 383 -7.92 22.07 11.47
CA SER A 383 -8.51 23.13 10.63
C SER A 383 -7.48 23.77 9.67
N TYR A 384 -6.19 23.49 9.88
CA TYR A 384 -5.08 23.96 9.06
C TYR A 384 -4.44 22.82 8.25
N ALA A 385 -3.85 23.19 7.12
CA ALA A 385 -3.05 22.30 6.29
C ALA A 385 -1.72 22.95 5.91
N TRP A 386 -0.71 22.11 5.64
CA TRP A 386 0.59 22.59 5.24
C TRP A 386 0.59 23.11 3.80
N ILE A 387 1.37 24.16 3.58
CA ILE A 387 1.68 24.75 2.29
C ILE A 387 3.19 24.97 2.17
N VAL A 388 3.72 24.87 0.95
CA VAL A 388 5.14 25.13 0.66
C VAL A 388 5.28 26.25 -0.35
N HIS A 389 6.14 27.20 -0.06
CA HIS A 389 6.48 28.33 -0.93
C HIS A 389 7.86 28.14 -1.56
N PHE A 390 7.91 27.76 -2.83
CA PHE A 390 9.18 27.51 -3.54
C PHE A 390 10.09 28.73 -3.55
N TYR A 391 9.52 29.90 -3.83
CA TYR A 391 10.29 31.13 -3.95
C TYR A 391 10.97 31.55 -2.64
N ARG A 392 10.42 31.16 -1.48
CA ARG A 392 11.04 31.41 -0.16
C ARG A 392 11.69 30.16 0.45
N GLY A 393 11.50 28.99 -0.14
CA GLY A 393 11.91 27.71 0.45
C GLY A 393 11.20 27.36 1.77
N ARG A 394 10.08 28.00 2.07
CA ARG A 394 9.46 28.00 3.40
C ARG A 394 8.21 27.13 3.43
N ASP A 395 8.02 26.46 4.55
CA ASP A 395 6.78 25.77 4.88
C ASP A 395 5.96 26.64 5.83
N ASP A 396 4.65 26.64 5.63
CA ASP A 396 3.73 27.33 6.52
C ASP A 396 2.45 26.51 6.65
N TRP A 397 1.64 26.83 7.65
CA TRP A 397 0.29 26.29 7.78
C TRP A 397 -0.71 27.36 7.35
N HIS A 398 -1.77 26.92 6.68
CA HIS A 398 -2.81 27.82 6.21
C HIS A 398 -4.18 27.24 6.45
N GLY A 399 -5.13 28.10 6.81
CA GLY A 399 -6.49 27.68 7.11
C GLY A 399 -7.08 26.99 5.88
N LYS A 400 -7.72 25.83 6.07
CA LYS A 400 -8.22 25.01 4.95
C LYS A 400 -9.25 25.70 4.07
N ALA A 401 -9.90 26.75 4.59
CA ALA A 401 -10.82 27.61 3.84
C ALA A 401 -10.11 28.61 2.91
N GLY A 402 -8.84 28.94 3.19
CA GLY A 402 -8.00 29.77 2.34
C GLY A 402 -7.63 29.07 1.03
N ASN A 403 -7.05 29.82 0.10
CA ASN A 403 -6.76 29.33 -1.24
C ASN A 403 -5.27 29.09 -1.45
N GLY A 404 -4.94 27.93 -2.03
CA GLY A 404 -3.57 27.55 -2.39
C GLY A 404 -3.57 26.83 -3.73
N TYR A 405 -2.37 26.67 -4.30
CA TYR A 405 -2.21 26.08 -5.61
C TYR A 405 -2.27 24.55 -5.53
N ALA A 406 -3.12 23.96 -6.35
CA ALA A 406 -3.25 22.53 -6.55
C ALA A 406 -2.36 22.10 -7.72
N LEU A 407 -1.17 21.62 -7.39
CA LEU A 407 -0.33 20.84 -8.30
C LEU A 407 -0.33 19.41 -7.81
N CYS A 408 -0.51 18.44 -8.70
CA CYS A 408 -0.69 17.05 -8.31
C CYS A 408 0.55 16.23 -8.64
N VAL A 409 0.75 15.12 -7.94
CA VAL A 409 1.82 14.17 -8.19
C VAL A 409 1.24 12.76 -8.30
N ARG A 410 1.81 11.96 -9.20
CA ARG A 410 1.51 10.54 -9.40
C ARG A 410 2.61 9.68 -8.84
#